data_AF-A0A7K2W6C8-F1
#
_entry.id   AF-A0A7K2W6C8-F1
#
_cell.length_a   1.000
_cell.length_b   1.000
_cell.length_c   1.000
_cell.angle_alpha   90.00
_cell.angle_beta   90.00
_cell.angle_gamma   90.00
#
_symmetry.space_group_name_H-M   'P 1'
#
loop_
_entity.id
_entity.type
_entity.pdbx_description
1 polymer ?
#
loop_
_entity_poly.entity_id
_entity_poly.type
_entity_poly.pdbx_seq_one_letter_code
_entity_poly.pdbx_strand_id
1 'polypeptide(L)'
;MVVTATTTVMGSPAALAAGDQCTFPNKKYEGRPWALQRVLLDELWTQSKGKGVRVAVIDTGVDTKNPQLTSAVDASLGTNLLPTKDDKGEKIDRGRPDGTTDTVGHGTRVAGIIAARPAKGTGFVGLAPEATIIPIKQNDAEGHGTAETLADAIRHAIDKRANVINISQDTADAVEPTPELRQEVEAALARGIVVVASAGNDGMGGNVKPTYPASYKGVLAVAASDRNNERAAFSQSGDFVGVAAPGVDMISTVPKGGHCSDNGTSFSAPYVAGVAALIKAKHQDWTAGEIVAQIEQTAERSIAGHDRLVGWGVVDPVAALTEDDHPIESPSAREGLSKAEAPTPARLDLGETADERNTRLATYAAVGAAVLVAGTAGTAVAVRDARRRRRA
;
A
#
# COMPACT_ATOMS: atom_id res chain seq x y z
N MET A 1 -38.13 -32.12 27.77
CA MET A 1 -37.42 -30.87 28.08
C MET A 1 -36.57 -30.55 26.85
N VAL A 2 -37.15 -29.80 25.92
CA VAL A 2 -36.51 -29.45 24.64
C VAL A 2 -35.85 -28.09 24.85
N VAL A 3 -34.52 -28.05 24.84
CA VAL A 3 -33.76 -26.80 24.92
C VAL A 3 -33.45 -26.37 23.49
N THR A 4 -34.20 -25.40 23.00
CA THR A 4 -33.96 -24.72 21.73
C THR A 4 -32.80 -23.75 21.93
N ALA A 5 -31.64 -24.02 21.33
CA ALA A 5 -30.53 -23.09 21.27
C ALA A 5 -30.78 -22.09 20.12
N THR A 6 -31.14 -20.86 20.48
CA THR A 6 -31.18 -19.73 19.54
C THR A 6 -29.76 -19.26 19.26
N THR A 7 -29.24 -19.59 18.08
CA THR A 7 -28.02 -19.01 17.53
C THR A 7 -28.29 -17.56 17.11
N THR A 8 -27.85 -16.61 17.94
CA THR A 8 -27.71 -15.22 17.54
C THR A 8 -26.57 -15.12 16.52
N VAL A 9 -26.91 -14.88 15.26
CA VAL A 9 -25.98 -14.50 14.21
C VAL A 9 -25.51 -13.07 14.52
N MET A 10 -24.27 -12.91 14.99
CA MET A 10 -23.63 -11.59 15.03
C MET A 10 -23.46 -11.12 13.57
N GLY A 11 -24.14 -10.04 13.20
CA GLY A 11 -24.01 -9.44 11.88
C GLY A 11 -22.57 -9.00 11.65
N SER A 12 -22.01 -9.36 10.49
CA SER A 12 -20.73 -8.87 10.02
C SER A 12 -20.69 -7.34 10.09
N PRO A 13 -19.57 -6.71 10.49
CA PRO A 13 -19.42 -5.27 10.34
C PRO A 13 -19.59 -4.93 8.86
N ALA A 14 -20.49 -3.99 8.57
CA ALA A 14 -20.77 -3.56 7.22
C ALA A 14 -19.46 -3.19 6.52
N ALA A 15 -19.08 -3.98 5.50
CA ALA A 15 -18.14 -3.53 4.51
C ALA A 15 -18.68 -2.21 3.97
N LEU A 16 -17.90 -1.13 4.08
CA LEU A 16 -18.22 0.11 3.39
C LEU A 16 -18.46 -0.24 1.92
N ALA A 17 -19.61 0.17 1.41
CA ALA A 17 -19.96 -0.01 0.02
C ALA A 17 -18.82 0.53 -0.87
N ALA A 18 -18.11 -0.38 -1.52
CA ALA A 18 -17.31 -0.07 -2.70
C ALA A 18 -18.31 0.40 -3.77
N GLY A 19 -18.53 1.72 -3.90
CA GLY A 19 -19.55 2.22 -4.84
C GLY A 19 -19.75 3.73 -4.92
N ASP A 20 -19.42 4.53 -3.91
CA ASP A 20 -19.51 5.98 -4.05
C ASP A 20 -18.24 6.52 -4.72
N GLN A 21 -18.36 7.03 -5.95
CA GLN A 21 -17.31 7.83 -6.57
C GLN A 21 -16.90 8.94 -5.60
N CYS A 22 -15.60 9.08 -5.37
CA CYS A 22 -15.09 10.12 -4.49
C CYS A 22 -15.41 11.51 -5.09
N THR A 23 -16.21 12.31 -4.38
CA THR A 23 -16.65 13.66 -4.80
C THR A 23 -16.12 14.73 -3.86
N PHE A 24 -16.02 15.99 -4.32
CA PHE A 24 -15.44 17.10 -3.54
C PHE A 24 -16.43 18.28 -3.38
N PRO A 25 -16.87 18.60 -2.14
CA PRO A 25 -16.54 17.95 -0.87
C PRO A 25 -17.19 16.57 -0.71
N ASN A 26 -16.79 15.79 0.30
CA ASN A 26 -17.44 14.54 0.69
C ASN A 26 -17.90 14.53 2.16
N LYS A 27 -18.60 13.47 2.58
CA LYS A 27 -18.94 13.20 3.98
C LYS A 27 -17.69 13.04 4.85
N LYS A 28 -17.83 13.39 6.14
CA LYS A 28 -16.80 13.09 7.14
C LYS A 28 -16.81 11.59 7.44
N TYR A 29 -15.63 11.01 7.63
CA TYR A 29 -15.51 9.66 8.15
C TYR A 29 -15.50 9.74 9.68
N GLU A 30 -16.60 9.35 10.32
CA GLU A 30 -16.78 9.53 11.77
C GLU A 30 -15.83 8.67 12.62
N GLY A 31 -15.54 7.45 12.16
CA GLY A 31 -14.67 6.50 12.86
C GLY A 31 -13.18 6.83 12.75
N ARG A 32 -12.35 5.99 13.39
CA ARG A 32 -10.90 5.96 13.15
C ARG A 32 -10.61 4.89 12.10
N PRO A 33 -9.95 5.20 10.97
CA PRO A 33 -9.66 4.18 9.95
C PRO A 33 -8.65 3.17 10.46
N TRP A 34 -8.65 1.97 9.88
CA TRP A 34 -7.84 0.83 10.33
C TRP A 34 -6.33 1.18 10.40
N ALA A 35 -5.83 1.96 9.43
CA ALA A 35 -4.45 2.41 9.37
C ALA A 35 -4.04 3.26 10.59
N LEU A 36 -5.00 3.88 11.28
CA LEU A 36 -4.79 4.63 12.52
C LEU A 36 -5.21 3.83 13.77
N GLN A 37 -6.07 2.82 13.64
CA GLN A 37 -6.46 1.96 14.76
C GLN A 37 -5.30 1.10 15.26
N ARG A 38 -4.38 0.71 14.36
CA ARG A 38 -3.17 -0.03 14.70
C ARG A 38 -2.10 0.80 15.42
N VAL A 39 -2.27 2.12 15.48
CA VAL A 39 -1.31 3.04 16.11
C VAL A 39 -1.87 3.49 17.45
N LEU A 40 -1.08 3.33 18.50
CA LEU A 40 -1.37 3.93 19.80
C LEU A 40 -1.07 5.44 19.74
N LEU A 41 -1.96 6.20 19.08
CA LEU A 41 -1.75 7.63 18.78
C LEU A 41 -1.47 8.48 20.03
N ASP A 42 -2.11 8.17 21.15
CA ASP A 42 -1.88 8.91 22.40
C ASP A 42 -0.45 8.68 22.90
N GLU A 43 0.07 7.46 22.82
CA GLU A 43 1.45 7.10 23.16
C GLU A 43 2.44 7.74 22.17
N LEU A 44 2.20 7.58 20.86
CA LEU A 44 3.00 8.18 19.80
C LEU A 44 3.18 9.70 20.01
N TRP A 45 2.07 10.38 20.31
CA TRP A 45 2.07 11.83 20.47
C TRP A 45 2.57 12.34 21.82
N THR A 46 2.84 11.45 22.79
CA THR A 46 3.68 11.81 23.94
C THR A 46 5.14 12.03 23.52
N GLN A 47 5.58 11.34 22.46
CA GLN A 47 6.95 11.43 21.94
C GLN A 47 7.12 12.63 21.01
N SER A 48 6.23 12.79 20.02
CA SER A 48 6.29 13.88 19.04
C SER A 48 4.98 14.05 18.29
N LYS A 49 4.73 15.26 17.78
CA LYS A 49 3.65 15.56 16.83
C LYS A 49 4.14 16.15 15.50
N GLY A 50 5.46 16.22 15.30
CA GLY A 50 6.07 16.74 14.06
C GLY A 50 6.30 18.26 14.05
N LYS A 51 6.25 18.92 15.21
CA LYS A 51 6.38 20.39 15.30
C LYS A 51 7.70 20.88 14.72
N GLY A 52 7.62 21.92 13.89
CA GLY A 52 8.79 22.58 13.30
C GLY A 52 9.39 21.85 12.09
N VAL A 53 8.83 20.70 11.72
CA VAL A 53 9.26 19.93 10.55
C VAL A 53 8.43 20.32 9.33
N ARG A 54 9.13 20.56 8.22
CA ARG A 54 8.53 20.85 6.92
C ARG A 54 8.54 19.59 6.05
N VAL A 55 7.39 19.21 5.55
CA VAL A 55 7.22 18.07 4.63
C VAL A 55 6.77 18.59 3.27
N ALA A 56 7.60 18.44 2.25
CA ALA A 56 7.21 18.75 0.88
C ALA A 56 6.37 17.61 0.29
N VAL A 57 5.20 17.93 -0.22
CA VAL A 57 4.30 16.99 -0.89
C VAL A 57 4.33 17.31 -2.37
N ILE A 58 5.03 16.48 -3.15
CA ILE A 58 5.12 16.58 -4.61
C ILE A 58 4.02 15.71 -5.22
N ASP A 59 2.95 16.35 -5.69
CA ASP A 59 1.72 15.64 -6.08
C ASP A 59 0.82 16.49 -7.01
N THR A 60 -0.50 16.30 -6.99
CA THR A 60 -1.51 17.02 -7.78
C THR A 60 -1.91 18.37 -7.17
N GLY A 61 -1.18 18.84 -6.15
CA GLY A 61 -1.50 20.02 -5.33
C GLY A 61 -2.17 19.65 -4.02
N VAL A 62 -2.39 20.63 -3.14
CA VAL A 62 -3.02 20.41 -1.83
C VAL A 62 -4.09 21.47 -1.56
N ASP A 63 -5.36 21.07 -1.49
CA ASP A 63 -6.45 22.01 -1.27
C ASP A 63 -6.53 22.49 0.18
N THR A 64 -6.29 23.79 0.39
CA THR A 64 -6.35 24.45 1.71
C THR A 64 -7.76 24.82 2.15
N LYS A 65 -8.79 24.58 1.31
CA LYS A 65 -10.19 24.74 1.71
C LYS A 65 -10.69 23.56 2.56
N ASN A 66 -9.99 22.43 2.58
CA ASN A 66 -10.25 21.38 3.57
C ASN A 66 -9.88 21.90 4.99
N PRO A 67 -10.83 21.92 5.95
CA PRO A 67 -10.58 22.48 7.28
C PRO A 67 -9.45 21.79 8.09
N GLN A 68 -9.17 20.50 7.82
CA GLN A 68 -8.07 19.78 8.48
C GLN A 68 -6.70 20.13 7.90
N LEU A 69 -6.64 20.81 6.75
CA LEU A 69 -5.39 21.18 6.07
C LEU A 69 -5.15 22.69 6.03
N THR A 70 -6.18 23.52 6.26
CA THR A 70 -6.07 24.98 6.20
C THR A 70 -4.88 25.55 6.99
N SER A 71 -4.60 25.04 8.18
CA SER A 71 -3.46 25.44 9.02
C SER A 71 -2.30 24.45 9.01
N ALA A 72 -2.40 23.36 8.23
CA ALA A 72 -1.31 22.42 8.02
C ALA A 72 -0.40 22.82 6.87
N VAL A 73 -0.96 23.52 5.87
CA VAL A 73 -0.26 23.89 4.64
C VAL A 73 0.26 25.31 4.72
N ASP A 74 1.54 25.51 4.37
CA ASP A 74 2.12 26.83 4.16
C ASP A 74 2.16 27.14 2.65
N ALA A 75 1.13 27.87 2.20
CA ALA A 75 1.00 28.27 0.79
C ALA A 75 2.16 29.17 0.32
N SER A 76 2.81 29.91 1.22
CA SER A 76 3.92 30.81 0.84
C SER A 76 5.18 30.07 0.41
N LEU A 77 5.28 28.79 0.78
CA LEU A 77 6.38 27.91 0.39
C LEU A 77 6.04 27.07 -0.85
N GLY A 78 4.78 27.03 -1.27
CA GLY A 78 4.29 26.17 -2.33
C GLY A 78 4.67 26.62 -3.73
N THR A 79 4.42 25.75 -4.71
CA THR A 79 4.58 26.05 -6.14
C THR A 79 3.70 25.15 -7.01
N ASN A 80 3.40 25.62 -8.22
CA ASN A 80 2.73 24.88 -9.27
C ASN A 80 3.63 24.85 -10.51
N LEU A 81 4.10 23.66 -10.85
CA LEU A 81 5.08 23.40 -11.91
C LEU A 81 4.43 22.92 -13.20
N LEU A 82 3.10 22.85 -13.26
CA LEU A 82 2.42 22.46 -14.48
C LEU A 82 2.53 23.55 -15.56
N PRO A 83 2.60 23.14 -16.84
CA PRO A 83 2.63 24.09 -17.94
C PRO A 83 1.33 24.91 -17.95
N THR A 84 1.47 26.23 -18.07
CA THR A 84 0.35 27.19 -18.11
C THR A 84 -0.25 27.36 -19.50
N LYS A 85 0.31 26.66 -20.50
CA LYS A 85 -0.13 26.67 -21.88
C LYS A 85 -0.12 25.27 -22.47
N ASP A 86 -0.99 25.00 -23.43
CA ASP A 86 -0.98 23.77 -24.23
C ASP A 86 0.03 23.84 -25.39
N ASP A 87 0.12 22.77 -26.17
CA ASP A 87 1.01 22.68 -27.34
C ASP A 87 0.70 23.72 -28.43
N LYS A 88 -0.50 24.33 -28.40
CA LYS A 88 -0.93 25.39 -29.32
C LYS A 88 -0.67 26.79 -28.77
N GLY A 89 -0.16 26.90 -27.54
CA GLY A 89 0.11 28.14 -26.84
C GLY A 89 -1.10 28.76 -26.15
N GLU A 90 -2.24 28.07 -26.11
CA GLU A 90 -3.46 28.50 -25.45
C GLU A 90 -3.34 28.31 -23.94
N LYS A 91 -3.90 29.25 -23.16
CA LYS A 91 -3.80 29.20 -21.69
C LYS A 91 -4.61 28.04 -21.12
N ILE A 92 -4.00 27.29 -20.20
CA ILE A 92 -4.66 26.26 -19.40
C ILE A 92 -4.82 26.75 -17.97
N ASP A 93 -6.02 26.63 -17.39
CA ASP A 93 -6.21 26.86 -15.96
C ASP A 93 -5.62 25.68 -15.17
N ARG A 94 -4.48 25.91 -14.52
CA ARG A 94 -3.80 24.94 -13.65
C ARG A 94 -4.05 25.22 -12.16
N GLY A 95 -4.94 26.15 -11.84
CA GLY A 95 -5.18 26.59 -10.48
C GLY A 95 -4.14 27.59 -9.97
N ARG A 96 -4.01 27.70 -8.64
CA ARG A 96 -3.15 28.70 -8.02
C ARG A 96 -1.66 28.39 -8.24
N PRO A 97 -0.80 29.42 -8.39
CA PRO A 97 0.64 29.24 -8.58
C PRO A 97 1.36 28.72 -7.33
N ASP A 98 0.73 28.77 -6.17
CA ASP A 98 1.24 28.28 -4.90
C ASP A 98 0.99 26.77 -4.67
N GLY A 99 0.49 26.05 -5.68
CA GLY A 99 0.21 24.62 -5.57
C GLY A 99 -1.00 24.24 -4.71
N THR A 100 -1.78 25.22 -4.23
CA THR A 100 -2.90 24.97 -3.30
C THR A 100 -4.26 24.75 -3.95
N THR A 101 -4.29 24.54 -5.26
CA THR A 101 -5.46 24.04 -5.99
C THR A 101 -5.23 22.58 -6.33
N ASP A 102 -6.10 21.71 -5.84
CA ASP A 102 -6.10 20.28 -6.17
C ASP A 102 -7.47 19.87 -6.71
N THR A 103 -7.55 19.67 -8.02
CA THR A 103 -8.78 19.25 -8.72
C THR A 103 -8.88 17.72 -8.82
N VAL A 104 -7.77 17.01 -8.61
CA VAL A 104 -7.70 15.54 -8.64
C VAL A 104 -7.99 14.96 -7.25
N GLY A 105 -7.57 15.67 -6.21
CA GLY A 105 -7.75 15.29 -4.81
C GLY A 105 -6.73 14.29 -4.29
N HIS A 106 -5.76 13.85 -5.10
CA HIS A 106 -4.74 12.88 -4.69
C HIS A 106 -3.76 13.51 -3.71
N GLY A 107 -3.16 14.66 -4.04
CA GLY A 107 -2.23 15.36 -3.17
C GLY A 107 -2.87 15.86 -1.87
N THR A 108 -4.15 16.21 -1.89
CA THR A 108 -4.92 16.54 -0.67
C THR A 108 -5.08 15.33 0.25
N ARG A 109 -5.24 14.11 -0.30
CA ARG A 109 -5.27 12.87 0.50
C ARG A 109 -3.88 12.53 1.04
N VAL A 110 -2.84 12.69 0.24
CA VAL A 110 -1.44 12.47 0.64
C VAL A 110 -1.05 13.41 1.79
N ALA A 111 -1.30 14.71 1.67
CA ALA A 111 -1.06 15.69 2.73
C ALA A 111 -1.86 15.40 4.01
N GLY A 112 -3.08 14.88 3.85
CA GLY A 112 -3.94 14.47 4.96
C GLY A 112 -3.33 13.38 5.84
N ILE A 113 -2.77 12.34 5.21
CA ILE A 113 -2.14 11.22 5.91
C ILE A 113 -0.94 11.71 6.75
N ILE A 114 -0.19 12.69 6.24
CA ILE A 114 0.95 13.27 6.96
C ILE A 114 0.46 14.16 8.10
N ALA A 115 -0.38 15.16 7.82
CA ALA A 115 -0.50 16.34 8.68
C ALA A 115 -1.93 16.85 8.90
N ALA A 116 -2.98 16.10 8.54
CA ALA A 116 -4.35 16.53 8.84
C ALA A 116 -4.51 16.83 10.34
N ARG A 117 -5.04 18.02 10.64
CA ARG A 117 -5.31 18.45 12.01
C ARG A 117 -6.49 17.67 12.60
N PRO A 118 -6.54 17.48 13.94
CA PRO A 118 -7.74 16.96 14.59
C PRO A 118 -8.96 17.83 14.28
N ALA A 119 -10.11 17.20 14.03
CA ALA A 119 -11.36 17.91 13.76
C ALA A 119 -12.57 17.23 14.40
N LYS A 120 -13.61 18.02 14.71
CA LYS A 120 -14.85 17.50 15.28
C LYS A 120 -15.64 16.67 14.25
N GLY A 121 -16.18 15.54 14.69
CA GLY A 121 -17.01 14.65 13.89
C GLY A 121 -16.23 13.73 12.95
N THR A 122 -14.94 13.49 13.22
CA THR A 122 -14.13 12.50 12.51
C THR A 122 -13.07 11.92 13.44
N GLY A 123 -12.75 10.64 13.27
CA GLY A 123 -11.60 10.00 13.91
C GLY A 123 -10.33 10.01 13.05
N PHE A 124 -10.37 10.62 11.85
CA PHE A 124 -9.20 10.78 10.98
C PHE A 124 -8.34 11.97 11.39
N VAL A 125 -7.03 11.76 11.35
CA VAL A 125 -5.97 12.72 11.69
C VAL A 125 -4.67 12.26 11.03
N GLY A 126 -3.78 13.19 10.68
CA GLY A 126 -2.46 12.84 10.16
C GLY A 126 -1.55 12.32 11.26
N LEU A 127 -0.51 11.57 10.90
CA LEU A 127 0.46 11.03 11.86
C LEU A 127 1.24 12.15 12.58
N ALA A 128 1.63 13.18 11.83
CA ALA A 128 2.39 14.34 12.29
C ALA A 128 1.54 15.63 12.23
N PRO A 129 0.51 15.77 13.10
CA PRO A 129 -0.47 16.85 13.02
C PRO A 129 0.08 18.23 13.41
N GLU A 130 1.35 18.38 13.75
CA GLU A 130 2.03 19.67 13.95
C GLU A 130 3.10 19.96 12.90
N ALA A 131 3.31 19.06 11.94
CA ALA A 131 4.17 19.30 10.78
C ALA A 131 3.54 20.33 9.82
N THR A 132 4.39 21.00 9.05
CA THR A 132 4.00 21.97 8.00
C THR A 132 4.16 21.34 6.63
N ILE A 133 3.10 21.36 5.83
CA ILE A 133 3.10 20.88 4.44
C ILE A 133 3.53 22.00 3.51
N ILE A 134 4.50 21.70 2.64
CA ILE A 134 4.84 22.53 1.47
C ILE A 134 4.14 21.91 0.26
N PRO A 135 3.14 22.58 -0.34
CA PRO A 135 2.37 22.03 -1.45
C PRO A 135 3.11 22.25 -2.78
N ILE A 136 3.51 21.18 -3.45
CA ILE A 136 4.18 21.24 -4.75
C ILE A 136 3.32 20.49 -5.77
N LYS A 137 2.60 21.25 -6.62
CA LYS A 137 1.81 20.68 -7.71
C LYS A 137 2.73 20.40 -8.90
N GLN A 138 3.00 19.13 -9.14
CA GLN A 138 3.86 18.65 -10.23
C GLN A 138 3.10 17.77 -11.24
N ASN A 139 1.92 17.27 -10.88
CA ASN A 139 1.09 16.46 -11.79
C ASN A 139 -0.40 16.87 -11.79
N ASP A 140 -1.16 16.32 -12.72
CA ASP A 140 -2.62 16.46 -12.84
C ASP A 140 -3.29 15.16 -13.31
N ALA A 141 -4.59 15.21 -13.59
CA ALA A 141 -5.37 14.04 -13.98
C ALA A 141 -4.95 13.48 -15.34
N GLU A 142 -4.38 14.33 -16.19
CA GLU A 142 -3.94 14.00 -17.53
C GLU A 142 -2.48 13.52 -17.58
N GLY A 143 -1.74 13.58 -16.47
CA GLY A 143 -0.38 13.07 -16.38
C GLY A 143 0.67 14.00 -16.96
N HIS A 144 0.46 15.32 -16.93
CA HIS A 144 1.42 16.29 -17.50
C HIS A 144 2.74 16.45 -16.71
N GLY A 145 2.89 15.76 -15.57
CA GLY A 145 4.16 15.68 -14.85
C GLY A 145 5.20 14.88 -15.63
N THR A 146 6.44 15.36 -15.62
CA THR A 146 7.61 14.74 -16.29
C THR A 146 8.75 14.50 -15.31
N ALA A 147 9.77 13.74 -15.71
CA ALA A 147 10.98 13.55 -14.89
C ALA A 147 11.70 14.88 -14.60
N GLU A 148 11.73 15.80 -15.57
CA GLU A 148 12.34 17.12 -15.44
C GLU A 148 11.58 18.00 -14.44
N THR A 149 10.25 18.04 -14.53
CA THR A 149 9.43 18.81 -13.58
C THR A 149 9.45 18.18 -12.18
N LEU A 150 9.65 16.87 -12.06
CA LEU A 150 9.91 16.21 -10.78
C LEU A 150 11.27 16.61 -10.20
N ALA A 151 12.31 16.71 -11.03
CA ALA A 151 13.61 17.23 -10.60
C ALA A 151 13.50 18.68 -10.09
N ASP A 152 12.77 19.53 -10.81
CA ASP A 152 12.49 20.91 -10.39
C ASP A 152 11.68 20.98 -9.08
N ALA A 153 10.74 20.04 -8.88
CA ALA A 153 9.98 19.92 -7.64
C ALA A 153 10.87 19.59 -6.44
N ILE A 154 11.83 18.67 -6.61
CA ILE A 154 12.81 18.33 -5.58
C ILE A 154 13.73 19.52 -5.31
N ARG A 155 14.21 20.21 -6.35
CA ARG A 155 15.01 21.43 -6.21
C ARG A 155 14.27 22.50 -5.41
N HIS A 156 12.99 22.73 -5.72
CA HIS A 156 12.17 23.69 -4.97
C HIS A 156 12.01 23.27 -3.50
N ALA A 157 11.78 21.98 -3.22
CA ALA A 157 11.70 21.48 -1.85
C ALA A 157 13.01 21.70 -1.07
N ILE A 158 14.17 21.49 -1.71
CA ILE A 158 15.49 21.79 -1.17
C ILE A 158 15.60 23.29 -0.82
N ASP A 159 15.22 24.17 -1.76
CA ASP A 159 15.32 25.63 -1.57
C ASP A 159 14.41 26.15 -0.46
N LYS A 160 13.24 25.51 -0.26
CA LYS A 160 12.33 25.80 0.85
C LYS A 160 12.71 25.12 2.16
N ARG A 161 13.87 24.44 2.19
CA ARG A 161 14.43 23.75 3.36
C ARG A 161 13.42 22.74 3.93
N ALA A 162 12.83 21.93 3.05
CA ALA A 162 12.08 20.77 3.49
C ALA A 162 12.98 19.85 4.32
N ASN A 163 12.42 19.22 5.35
CA ASN A 163 13.10 18.19 6.14
C ASN A 163 12.81 16.80 5.58
N VAL A 164 11.60 16.63 5.03
CA VAL A 164 11.13 15.39 4.41
C VAL A 164 10.50 15.76 3.07
N ILE A 165 10.77 14.96 2.03
CA ILE A 165 10.10 15.05 0.72
C ILE A 165 9.30 13.75 0.53
N ASN A 166 8.00 13.89 0.31
CA ASN A 166 7.13 12.80 -0.08
C ASN A 166 6.84 12.87 -1.58
N ILE A 167 7.12 11.76 -2.27
CA ILE A 167 6.90 11.57 -3.70
C ILE A 167 5.92 10.41 -3.88
N SER A 168 4.66 10.73 -4.16
CA SER A 168 3.57 9.75 -4.26
C SER A 168 3.28 9.32 -5.70
N GLN A 169 4.26 9.44 -6.58
CA GLN A 169 4.20 9.08 -8.00
C GLN A 169 5.49 8.38 -8.43
N ASP A 170 5.42 7.67 -9.54
CA ASP A 170 6.55 7.10 -10.24
C ASP A 170 6.71 7.69 -11.65
N THR A 171 7.87 7.45 -12.27
CA THR A 171 8.08 7.75 -13.68
C THR A 171 7.44 6.64 -14.53
N ALA A 172 6.77 7.03 -15.61
CA ALA A 172 5.92 6.16 -16.44
C ALA A 172 6.60 4.87 -16.96
N ASP A 173 7.92 4.88 -17.10
CA ASP A 173 8.70 3.74 -17.59
C ASP A 173 9.69 3.20 -16.55
N ALA A 174 9.99 1.90 -16.63
CA ALA A 174 11.02 1.22 -15.84
C ALA A 174 12.46 1.63 -16.21
N VAL A 175 12.60 2.65 -17.05
CA VAL A 175 13.88 3.18 -17.51
C VAL A 175 14.33 4.22 -16.50
N GLU A 176 15.61 4.16 -16.15
CA GLU A 176 16.19 5.19 -15.30
C GLU A 176 15.98 6.57 -15.96
N PRO A 177 15.28 7.49 -15.29
CA PRO A 177 14.95 8.78 -15.88
C PRO A 177 16.20 9.66 -16.01
N THR A 178 16.00 10.89 -16.49
CA THR A 178 17.09 11.75 -16.91
C THR A 178 18.14 11.97 -15.79
N PRO A 179 19.42 12.20 -16.13
CA PRO A 179 20.49 12.43 -15.14
C PRO A 179 20.17 13.53 -14.11
N GLU A 180 19.37 14.52 -14.51
CA GLU A 180 18.96 15.65 -13.68
C GLU A 180 18.10 15.20 -12.49
N LEU A 181 17.16 14.26 -12.67
CA LEU A 181 16.32 13.78 -11.57
C LEU A 181 17.18 13.10 -10.49
N ARG A 182 18.12 12.25 -10.91
CA ARG A 182 19.07 11.62 -9.98
C ARG A 182 19.91 12.65 -9.23
N GLN A 183 20.42 13.66 -9.95
CA GLN A 183 21.22 14.72 -9.36
C GLN A 183 20.46 15.49 -8.27
N GLU A 184 19.19 15.82 -8.50
CA GLU A 184 18.37 16.54 -7.51
C GLU A 184 18.01 15.64 -6.31
N VAL A 185 17.78 14.34 -6.53
CA VAL A 185 17.62 13.36 -5.43
C VAL A 185 18.89 13.28 -4.58
N GLU A 186 20.06 13.13 -5.21
CA GLU A 186 21.35 13.10 -4.51
C GLU A 186 21.62 14.42 -3.77
N ALA A 187 21.25 15.56 -4.35
CA ALA A 187 21.37 16.87 -3.70
C ALA A 187 20.45 17.01 -2.47
N ALA A 188 19.24 16.46 -2.51
CA ALA A 188 18.34 16.41 -1.36
C ALA A 188 18.94 15.57 -0.23
N LEU A 189 19.40 14.36 -0.56
CA LEU A 189 20.02 13.44 0.39
C LEU A 189 21.30 14.04 1.02
N ALA A 190 22.16 14.66 0.21
CA ALA A 190 23.38 15.32 0.68
C ALA A 190 23.11 16.50 1.62
N ARG A 191 21.91 17.10 1.57
CA ARG A 191 21.46 18.15 2.50
C ARG A 191 20.74 17.61 3.74
N GLY A 192 20.74 16.28 3.93
CA GLY A 192 20.10 15.64 5.07
C GLY A 192 18.57 15.67 5.01
N ILE A 193 17.99 15.77 3.81
CA ILE A 193 16.55 15.68 3.61
C ILE A 193 16.17 14.20 3.44
N VAL A 194 15.19 13.73 4.20
CA VAL A 194 14.63 12.37 4.03
C VAL A 194 13.75 12.37 2.79
N VAL A 195 14.07 11.54 1.79
CA VAL A 195 13.25 11.38 0.58
C VAL A 195 12.49 10.06 0.67
N VAL A 196 11.16 10.13 0.69
CA VAL A 196 10.25 8.98 0.77
C VAL A 196 9.45 8.90 -0.52
N ALA A 197 9.44 7.74 -1.18
CA ALA A 197 8.77 7.56 -2.45
C ALA A 197 7.94 6.27 -2.51
N SER A 198 6.82 6.31 -3.21
CA SER A 198 5.97 5.13 -3.44
C SER A 198 6.64 4.10 -4.32
N ALA A 199 6.53 2.81 -3.98
CA ALA A 199 7.15 1.73 -4.76
C ALA A 199 6.48 1.47 -6.13
N GLY A 200 5.25 1.94 -6.35
CA GLY A 200 4.48 1.74 -7.58
C GLY A 200 3.36 0.70 -7.44
N ASN A 201 2.39 0.70 -8.36
CA ASN A 201 1.13 -0.07 -8.25
C ASN A 201 0.96 -1.17 -9.34
N ASP A 202 2.01 -1.48 -10.09
CA ASP A 202 1.98 -2.46 -11.19
C ASP A 202 2.36 -3.89 -10.79
N GLY A 203 2.33 -4.20 -9.49
CA GLY A 203 2.88 -5.44 -8.93
C GLY A 203 2.03 -6.70 -9.15
N MET A 204 0.79 -6.60 -9.66
CA MET A 204 -0.11 -7.75 -9.80
C MET A 204 0.43 -8.85 -10.71
N GLY A 205 1.26 -8.48 -11.70
CA GLY A 205 1.88 -9.44 -12.62
C GLY A 205 3.09 -10.18 -12.05
N GLY A 206 3.53 -9.86 -10.83
CA GLY A 206 4.76 -10.40 -10.23
C GLY A 206 6.06 -9.93 -10.91
N ASN A 207 5.96 -9.02 -11.89
CA ASN A 207 7.09 -8.47 -12.60
C ASN A 207 7.84 -7.47 -11.71
N VAL A 208 9.02 -7.87 -11.26
CA VAL A 208 9.95 -6.96 -10.59
C VAL A 208 10.52 -6.00 -11.64
N LYS A 209 10.16 -4.72 -11.52
CA LYS A 209 10.77 -3.61 -12.27
C LYS A 209 11.19 -2.53 -11.28
N PRO A 210 12.36 -1.90 -11.46
CA PRO A 210 12.69 -0.67 -10.77
C PRO A 210 11.63 0.39 -11.03
N THR A 211 11.32 1.15 -9.99
CA THR A 211 10.40 2.28 -10.00
C THR A 211 11.18 3.51 -9.56
N TYR A 212 11.27 4.57 -10.38
CA TYR A 212 11.97 5.79 -10.02
C TYR A 212 10.98 6.88 -9.60
N PRO A 213 11.33 7.72 -8.59
CA PRO A 213 12.63 7.80 -7.91
C PRO A 213 12.85 6.79 -6.76
N ALA A 214 11.87 5.94 -6.44
CA ALA A 214 11.95 5.01 -5.31
C ALA A 214 13.17 4.07 -5.34
N SER A 215 13.65 3.69 -6.53
CA SER A 215 14.80 2.80 -6.71
C SER A 215 16.16 3.50 -6.60
N TYR A 216 16.20 4.83 -6.45
CA TYR A 216 17.46 5.52 -6.22
C TYR A 216 18.01 5.21 -4.84
N LYS A 217 19.33 4.98 -4.77
CA LYS A 217 20.02 4.72 -3.50
C LYS A 217 19.81 5.89 -2.53
N GLY A 218 19.39 5.55 -1.31
CA GLY A 218 19.13 6.52 -0.23
C GLY A 218 17.71 7.08 -0.20
N VAL A 219 16.90 6.84 -1.25
CA VAL A 219 15.46 7.07 -1.18
C VAL A 219 14.80 5.93 -0.39
N LEU A 220 13.94 6.25 0.55
CA LEU A 220 13.14 5.26 1.27
C LEU A 220 11.93 4.88 0.40
N ALA A 221 12.02 3.76 -0.30
CA ALA A 221 10.92 3.20 -1.08
C ALA A 221 9.90 2.51 -0.19
N VAL A 222 8.62 2.85 -0.39
CA VAL A 222 7.53 2.36 0.45
C VAL A 222 6.55 1.52 -0.36
N ALA A 223 6.48 0.23 -0.04
CA ALA A 223 5.46 -0.69 -0.52
C ALA A 223 4.13 -0.52 0.25
N ALA A 224 3.06 -1.06 -0.32
CA ALA A 224 1.73 -1.05 0.30
C ALA A 224 1.44 -2.37 1.00
N SER A 225 0.97 -2.29 2.24
CA SER A 225 0.41 -3.43 2.98
C SER A 225 -1.09 -3.29 3.18
N ASP A 226 -1.75 -4.41 3.37
CA ASP A 226 -3.11 -4.46 3.87
C ASP A 226 -3.16 -4.54 5.42
N ARG A 227 -4.36 -4.76 5.95
CA ARG A 227 -4.63 -4.87 7.40
C ARG A 227 -4.01 -6.09 8.08
N ASN A 228 -3.54 -7.08 7.31
CA ASN A 228 -2.91 -8.29 7.81
C ASN A 228 -1.38 -8.21 7.77
N ASN A 229 -0.82 -7.03 7.50
CA ASN A 229 0.61 -6.82 7.23
C ASN A 229 1.12 -7.56 5.98
N GLU A 230 0.23 -8.02 5.11
CA GLU A 230 0.61 -8.65 3.85
C GLU A 230 0.82 -7.57 2.79
N ARG A 231 1.78 -7.80 1.89
CA ARG A 231 1.97 -6.96 0.71
C ARG A 231 0.66 -6.93 -0.11
N ALA A 232 0.15 -5.74 -0.37
CA ALA A 232 -1.00 -5.56 -1.26
C ALA A 232 -0.66 -6.09 -2.66
N ALA A 233 -1.60 -6.80 -3.31
CA ALA A 233 -1.33 -7.47 -4.58
C ALA A 233 -0.85 -6.51 -5.70
N PHE A 234 -1.34 -5.27 -5.70
CA PHE A 234 -0.90 -4.22 -6.64
C PHE A 234 0.47 -3.64 -6.29
N SER A 235 0.93 -3.74 -5.04
CA SER A 235 2.18 -3.11 -4.62
C SER A 235 3.34 -3.68 -5.42
N GLN A 236 4.15 -2.80 -6.00
CA GLN A 236 5.36 -3.25 -6.66
C GLN A 236 6.32 -3.88 -5.65
N SER A 237 7.11 -4.84 -6.14
CA SER A 237 8.14 -5.54 -5.37
C SER A 237 9.50 -5.40 -6.02
N GLY A 238 10.56 -5.42 -5.21
CA GLY A 238 11.94 -5.36 -5.65
C GLY A 238 12.88 -5.14 -4.47
N ASP A 239 14.16 -5.42 -4.66
CA ASP A 239 15.17 -5.30 -3.59
C ASP A 239 15.35 -3.83 -3.13
N PHE A 240 14.84 -2.87 -3.89
CA PHE A 240 14.84 -1.45 -3.55
C PHE A 240 13.80 -1.07 -2.48
N VAL A 241 12.80 -1.93 -2.19
CA VAL A 241 11.75 -1.65 -1.20
C VAL A 241 12.38 -1.59 0.20
N GLY A 242 12.34 -0.44 0.88
CA GLY A 242 12.90 -0.33 2.24
C GLY A 242 11.94 -0.83 3.32
N VAL A 243 10.66 -0.46 3.23
CA VAL A 243 9.58 -0.86 4.14
C VAL A 243 8.24 -0.94 3.41
N ALA A 244 7.24 -1.51 4.07
CA ALA A 244 5.83 -1.34 3.71
C ALA A 244 5.09 -0.46 4.71
N ALA A 245 3.96 0.11 4.30
CA ALA A 245 3.02 0.80 5.18
C ALA A 245 1.58 0.59 4.71
N PRO A 246 0.56 0.89 5.55
CA PRO A 246 -0.84 0.83 5.12
C PRO A 246 -1.07 1.50 3.76
N GLY A 247 -1.63 0.75 2.81
CA GLY A 247 -1.90 1.23 1.45
C GLY A 247 -3.21 0.72 0.85
N VAL A 248 -3.97 -0.09 1.59
CA VAL A 248 -5.29 -0.61 1.21
C VAL A 248 -6.36 0.05 2.07
N ASP A 249 -7.49 0.42 1.47
CA ASP A 249 -8.63 1.10 2.12
C ASP A 249 -8.19 2.32 2.94
N MET A 250 -7.34 3.15 2.36
CA MET A 250 -6.76 4.33 3.00
C MET A 250 -7.75 5.48 2.98
N ILE A 251 -8.33 5.77 4.14
CA ILE A 251 -9.17 6.95 4.35
C ILE A 251 -8.28 8.18 4.50
N SER A 252 -8.55 9.25 3.76
CA SER A 252 -7.90 10.55 3.96
C SER A 252 -8.74 11.75 3.49
N THR A 253 -8.29 12.96 3.81
CA THR A 253 -8.92 14.24 3.48
C THR A 253 -9.07 14.47 1.98
N VAL A 254 -10.15 15.11 1.56
CA VAL A 254 -10.36 15.50 0.15
C VAL A 254 -10.62 17.00 -0.03
N PRO A 255 -10.46 17.57 -1.25
CA PRO A 255 -10.69 18.99 -1.49
C PRO A 255 -12.04 19.49 -0.98
N LYS A 256 -12.08 20.73 -0.51
CA LYS A 256 -13.24 21.44 0.09
C LYS A 256 -13.76 20.84 1.40
N GLY A 257 -13.29 19.66 1.83
CA GLY A 257 -13.67 19.02 3.09
C GLY A 257 -14.24 17.62 2.93
N GLY A 258 -14.13 16.81 3.99
CA GLY A 258 -14.57 15.42 3.99
C GLY A 258 -13.43 14.42 3.75
N HIS A 259 -13.80 13.16 3.55
CA HIS A 259 -12.86 12.06 3.37
C HIS A 259 -13.29 11.08 2.28
N CYS A 260 -12.33 10.38 1.69
CA CYS A 260 -12.55 9.24 0.80
C CYS A 260 -11.57 8.11 1.12
N SER A 261 -11.96 6.89 0.74
CA SER A 261 -11.07 5.71 0.71
C SER A 261 -10.41 5.60 -0.66
N ASP A 262 -9.15 5.18 -0.70
CA ASP A 262 -8.48 4.77 -1.93
C ASP A 262 -7.35 3.76 -1.62
N ASN A 263 -6.77 3.17 -2.67
CA ASN A 263 -5.71 2.18 -2.59
C ASN A 263 -4.48 2.63 -3.37
N GLY A 264 -3.29 2.40 -2.83
CA GLY A 264 -2.05 2.72 -3.54
C GLY A 264 -0.84 2.85 -2.63
N THR A 265 0.33 2.52 -3.17
CA THR A 265 1.64 2.84 -2.55
C THR A 265 1.84 4.34 -2.37
N SER A 266 1.14 5.16 -3.18
CA SER A 266 1.06 6.61 -3.06
C SER A 266 0.46 7.10 -1.74
N PHE A 267 -0.31 6.25 -1.03
CA PHE A 267 -0.83 6.52 0.32
C PHE A 267 0.01 5.88 1.44
N SER A 268 0.84 4.89 1.10
CA SER A 268 1.81 4.29 2.02
C SER A 268 3.02 5.22 2.23
N ALA A 269 3.54 5.81 1.15
CA ALA A 269 4.63 6.79 1.23
C ALA A 269 4.36 7.96 2.21
N PRO A 270 3.21 8.66 2.19
CA PRO A 270 2.93 9.74 3.13
C PRO A 270 2.75 9.25 4.57
N TYR A 271 2.33 8.00 4.77
CA TYR A 271 2.30 7.41 6.10
C TYR A 271 3.71 7.36 6.69
N VAL A 272 4.68 6.87 5.92
CA VAL A 272 6.09 6.81 6.32
C VAL A 272 6.73 8.20 6.39
N ALA A 273 6.39 9.12 5.48
CA ALA A 273 6.84 10.51 5.57
C ALA A 273 6.33 11.20 6.86
N GLY A 274 5.13 10.85 7.32
CA GLY A 274 4.61 11.24 8.62
C GLY A 274 5.47 10.73 9.77
N VAL A 275 5.86 9.45 9.75
CA VAL A 275 6.79 8.88 10.75
C VAL A 275 8.16 9.55 10.71
N ALA A 276 8.74 9.75 9.52
CA ALA A 276 10.00 10.48 9.37
C ALA A 276 9.92 11.91 9.93
N ALA A 277 8.78 12.58 9.76
CA ALA A 277 8.56 13.91 10.33
C ALA A 277 8.45 13.89 11.86
N LEU A 278 7.85 12.86 12.44
CA LEU A 278 7.79 12.67 13.89
C LEU A 278 9.20 12.45 14.48
N ILE A 279 9.99 11.57 13.87
CA ILE A 279 11.38 11.30 14.28
C ILE A 279 12.22 12.56 14.15
N LYS A 280 12.17 13.26 13.00
CA LYS A 280 12.96 14.50 12.80
C LYS A 280 12.61 15.60 13.79
N ALA A 281 11.35 15.68 14.23
CA ALA A 281 10.94 16.65 15.25
C ALA A 281 11.50 16.31 16.64
N LYS A 282 11.58 15.02 16.99
CA LYS A 282 12.15 14.54 18.25
C LYS A 282 13.69 14.62 18.26
N HIS A 283 14.31 14.20 17.16
CA HIS A 283 15.75 14.11 16.96
C HIS A 283 16.21 15.03 15.84
N GLN A 284 16.43 16.31 16.18
CA GLN A 284 16.79 17.32 15.19
C GLN A 284 18.21 17.17 14.64
N ASP A 285 19.09 16.51 15.39
CA ASP A 285 20.49 16.24 15.09
C ASP A 285 20.69 14.97 14.24
N TRP A 286 19.71 14.07 14.18
CA TRP A 286 19.79 12.88 13.33
C TRP A 286 19.81 13.25 11.85
N THR A 287 20.68 12.56 11.12
CA THR A 287 20.80 12.60 9.67
C THR A 287 19.63 11.90 8.99
N ALA A 288 19.45 12.15 7.69
CA ALA A 288 18.41 11.46 6.92
C ALA A 288 18.62 9.94 6.90
N GLY A 289 19.87 9.47 6.80
CA GLY A 289 20.21 8.05 6.83
C GLY A 289 19.84 7.37 8.14
N GLU A 290 20.12 8.01 9.28
CA GLU A 290 19.76 7.48 10.59
C GLU A 290 18.25 7.42 10.81
N ILE A 291 17.50 8.40 10.32
CA ILE A 291 16.02 8.39 10.36
C ILE A 291 15.47 7.22 9.53
N VAL A 292 16.01 7.00 8.33
CA VAL A 292 15.61 5.87 7.48
C VAL A 292 15.94 4.55 8.14
N ALA A 293 17.17 4.39 8.65
CA ALA A 293 17.61 3.19 9.32
C ALA A 293 16.76 2.88 10.57
N GLN A 294 16.36 3.89 11.34
CA GLN A 294 15.45 3.74 12.48
C GLN A 294 14.10 3.18 12.03
N ILE A 295 13.49 3.78 11.00
CA ILE A 295 12.20 3.31 10.46
C ILE A 295 12.29 1.85 10.01
N GLU A 296 13.39 1.46 9.35
CA GLU A 296 13.63 0.09 8.89
C GLU A 296 13.91 -0.88 10.04
N GLN A 297 14.65 -0.46 11.07
CA GLN A 297 15.02 -1.31 12.19
C GLN A 297 13.82 -1.65 13.07
N THR A 298 12.93 -0.68 13.31
CA THR A 298 11.76 -0.84 14.19
C THR A 298 10.50 -1.32 13.45
N ALA A 299 10.57 -1.54 12.14
CA ALA A 299 9.46 -2.08 11.37
C ALA A 299 9.02 -3.47 11.88
N GLU A 300 7.72 -3.74 11.79
CA GLU A 300 7.11 -5.02 12.12
C GLU A 300 7.47 -6.06 11.06
N ARG A 301 8.28 -7.03 11.45
CA ARG A 301 8.96 -7.99 10.56
C ARG A 301 8.14 -9.26 10.34
N SER A 302 7.92 -9.62 9.07
CA SER A 302 7.45 -10.95 8.67
C SER A 302 8.58 -11.99 8.62
N ILE A 303 9.82 -11.54 8.40
CA ILE A 303 11.06 -12.34 8.41
C ILE A 303 12.17 -11.60 9.16
N ALA A 304 13.22 -12.30 9.61
CA ALA A 304 14.32 -11.65 10.35
C ALA A 304 15.03 -10.53 9.56
N GLY A 305 15.17 -10.68 8.25
CA GLY A 305 15.93 -9.79 7.38
C GLY A 305 15.07 -8.89 6.51
N HIS A 306 15.69 -8.43 5.43
CA HIS A 306 15.02 -7.71 4.35
C HIS A 306 14.45 -8.68 3.32
N ASP A 307 13.27 -8.37 2.78
CA ASP A 307 12.74 -9.01 1.57
C ASP A 307 12.28 -7.98 0.53
N ARG A 308 12.07 -8.45 -0.70
CA ARG A 308 11.62 -7.62 -1.82
C ARG A 308 10.15 -7.19 -1.78
N LEU A 309 9.36 -7.67 -0.82
CA LEU A 309 7.90 -7.49 -0.78
C LEU A 309 7.51 -6.36 0.18
N VAL A 310 7.94 -6.47 1.44
CA VAL A 310 7.68 -5.50 2.52
C VAL A 310 8.97 -4.88 3.05
N GLY A 311 10.12 -5.14 2.42
CA GLY A 311 11.39 -4.58 2.83
C GLY A 311 11.83 -5.15 4.18
N TRP A 312 12.13 -4.26 5.12
CA TRP A 312 12.42 -4.61 6.51
C TRP A 312 11.17 -4.82 7.37
N GLY A 313 9.97 -4.69 6.80
CA GLY A 313 8.70 -4.91 7.51
C GLY A 313 7.68 -3.80 7.28
N VAL A 314 6.52 -3.92 7.93
CA VAL A 314 5.51 -2.85 7.95
C VAL A 314 5.86 -1.84 9.02
N VAL A 315 5.92 -0.55 8.69
CA VAL A 315 6.33 0.51 9.63
C VAL A 315 5.48 0.50 10.91
N ASP A 316 6.17 0.55 12.05
CA ASP A 316 5.59 0.76 13.38
C ASP A 316 5.96 2.16 13.88
N PRO A 317 5.02 3.14 13.83
CA PRO A 317 5.29 4.50 14.28
C PRO A 317 5.64 4.61 15.77
N VAL A 318 5.10 3.74 16.63
CA VAL A 318 5.32 3.83 18.07
C VAL A 318 6.73 3.35 18.37
N ALA A 319 7.08 2.14 17.91
CA ALA A 319 8.41 1.58 18.10
C ALA A 319 9.50 2.51 17.53
N ALA A 320 9.27 3.14 16.36
CA ALA A 320 10.21 4.08 15.76
C ALA A 320 10.55 5.29 16.64
N LEU A 321 9.63 5.69 17.54
CA LEU A 321 9.79 6.81 18.46
C LEU A 321 10.01 6.41 19.92
N THR A 322 10.04 5.12 20.25
CA THR A 322 10.28 4.63 21.62
C THR A 322 11.51 3.73 21.74
N GLU A 323 11.94 3.09 20.65
CA GLU A 323 13.19 2.32 20.57
C GLU A 323 14.31 3.19 19.96
N ASP A 324 14.46 4.43 20.43
CA ASP A 324 15.26 5.48 19.78
C ASP A 324 16.36 6.08 20.68
N ASP A 325 16.93 5.26 21.56
CA ASP A 325 17.97 5.65 22.53
C ASP A 325 19.23 6.23 21.87
N HIS A 326 19.58 5.76 20.67
CA HIS A 326 20.73 6.22 19.88
C HIS A 326 20.45 6.06 18.38
N PRO A 327 21.03 6.90 17.52
CA PRO A 327 20.93 6.72 16.09
C PRO A 327 21.67 5.45 15.64
N ILE A 328 21.15 4.83 14.59
CA ILE A 328 21.78 3.69 13.92
C ILE A 328 22.05 4.03 12.46
N GLU A 329 23.16 3.53 11.91
CA GLU A 329 23.53 3.84 10.52
C GLU A 329 22.85 2.92 9.50
N SER A 330 22.45 1.72 9.93
CA SER A 330 21.78 0.74 9.07
C SER A 330 20.97 -0.26 9.90
N PRO A 331 19.85 -0.77 9.37
CA PRO A 331 19.10 -1.83 10.02
C PRO A 331 19.87 -3.15 10.04
N SER A 332 19.68 -3.90 11.11
CA SER A 332 20.21 -5.24 11.29
C SER A 332 19.09 -6.28 11.30
N ALA A 333 19.41 -7.51 10.89
CA ALA A 333 18.46 -8.61 11.00
C ALA A 333 18.24 -8.98 12.47
N ARG A 334 16.98 -9.12 12.89
CA ARG A 334 16.64 -9.51 14.28
C ARG A 334 16.89 -11.01 14.43
N GLU A 335 17.86 -11.42 15.24
CA GLU A 335 18.07 -12.84 15.56
C GLU A 335 16.79 -13.41 16.22
N GLY A 336 16.30 -14.55 15.72
CA GLY A 336 15.18 -15.29 16.34
C GLY A 336 13.96 -15.54 15.45
N LEU A 337 13.79 -14.82 14.34
CA LEU A 337 12.78 -15.14 13.33
C LEU A 337 13.42 -15.99 12.21
N SER A 338 13.61 -17.28 12.45
CA SER A 338 14.02 -18.20 11.39
C SER A 338 13.01 -18.13 10.25
N LYS A 339 13.46 -18.09 8.99
CA LYS A 339 12.59 -18.27 7.82
C LYS A 339 11.71 -19.49 8.08
N ALA A 340 10.41 -19.29 8.31
CA ALA A 340 9.48 -20.40 8.38
C ALA A 340 9.61 -21.20 7.08
N GLU A 341 9.76 -22.51 7.19
CA GLU A 341 9.84 -23.38 6.03
C GLU A 341 8.56 -23.18 5.20
N ALA A 342 8.70 -22.89 3.91
CA ALA A 342 7.54 -22.64 3.05
C ALA A 342 6.60 -23.85 3.13
N PRO A 343 5.27 -23.64 3.26
CA PRO A 343 4.34 -24.76 3.34
C PRO A 343 4.50 -25.61 2.08
N THR A 344 4.71 -26.91 2.27
CA THR A 344 4.77 -27.87 1.16
C THR A 344 3.48 -27.73 0.36
N PRO A 345 3.52 -27.32 -0.92
CA PRO A 345 2.33 -27.21 -1.74
C PRO A 345 1.60 -28.55 -1.69
N ALA A 346 0.33 -28.53 -1.28
CA ALA A 346 -0.50 -29.72 -1.36
C ALA A 346 -0.45 -30.20 -2.82
N ARG A 347 0.03 -31.43 -3.04
CA ARG A 347 0.00 -32.00 -4.39
C ARG A 347 -1.47 -32.04 -4.78
N LEU A 348 -1.84 -31.29 -5.80
CA LEU A 348 -3.06 -31.53 -6.53
C LEU A 348 -2.89 -32.88 -7.20
N ASP A 349 -3.38 -33.94 -6.57
CA ASP A 349 -3.55 -35.23 -7.23
C ASP A 349 -4.64 -35.05 -8.28
N LEU A 350 -4.22 -34.73 -9.51
CA LEU A 350 -5.07 -34.73 -10.71
C LEU A 350 -5.38 -36.16 -11.20
N GLY A 351 -5.06 -37.16 -10.38
CA GLY A 351 -5.33 -38.57 -10.63
C GLY A 351 -6.70 -38.99 -10.08
N GLU A 352 -7.17 -40.13 -10.56
CA GLU A 352 -8.38 -40.78 -10.06
C GLU A 352 -8.29 -41.01 -8.55
N THR A 353 -9.25 -40.47 -7.81
CA THR A 353 -9.35 -40.64 -6.36
C THR A 353 -9.55 -42.11 -5.99
N ALA A 354 -9.27 -42.48 -4.73
CA ALA A 354 -9.52 -43.84 -4.25
C ALA A 354 -11.00 -44.25 -4.41
N ASP A 355 -11.92 -43.30 -4.23
CA ASP A 355 -13.36 -43.53 -4.35
C ASP A 355 -13.79 -43.70 -5.81
N GLU A 356 -13.25 -42.91 -6.73
CA GLU A 356 -13.49 -43.09 -8.18
C GLU A 356 -12.93 -44.44 -8.66
N ARG A 357 -11.72 -44.81 -8.22
CA ARG A 357 -11.11 -46.11 -8.55
C ARG A 357 -11.95 -47.27 -8.01
N ASN A 358 -12.44 -47.17 -6.77
CA ASN A 358 -13.29 -48.19 -6.17
C ASN A 358 -14.63 -48.30 -6.92
N THR A 359 -15.21 -47.18 -7.32
CA THR A 359 -16.46 -47.13 -8.10
C THR A 359 -16.28 -47.77 -9.48
N ARG A 360 -15.18 -47.48 -10.16
CA ARG A 360 -14.84 -48.10 -11.45
C ARG A 360 -14.65 -49.60 -11.32
N LEU A 361 -13.88 -50.06 -10.33
CA LEU A 361 -13.66 -51.48 -10.08
C LEU A 361 -14.95 -52.22 -9.70
N ALA A 362 -15.81 -51.62 -8.87
CA ALA A 362 -17.11 -52.17 -8.52
C ALA A 362 -18.02 -52.29 -9.75
N THR A 363 -17.99 -51.30 -10.64
CA THR A 363 -18.73 -51.31 -11.91
C THR A 363 -18.24 -52.46 -12.81
N TYR A 364 -16.93 -52.65 -12.96
CA TYR A 364 -16.38 -53.77 -13.73
C TYR A 364 -16.74 -55.12 -13.14
N ALA A 365 -16.68 -55.26 -11.81
CA ALA A 365 -17.10 -56.49 -11.13
C ALA A 365 -18.59 -56.80 -11.36
N ALA A 366 -19.46 -55.79 -11.26
CA ALA A 366 -20.89 -55.94 -11.48
C ALA A 366 -21.22 -56.32 -12.93
N VAL A 367 -20.61 -55.65 -13.91
CA VAL A 367 -20.78 -55.96 -15.34
C VAL A 367 -20.26 -57.36 -15.65
N GLY A 368 -19.08 -57.71 -15.14
CA GLY A 368 -18.50 -59.06 -15.31
C GLY A 368 -19.40 -60.16 -14.74
N ALA A 369 -19.94 -59.95 -13.55
CA ALA A 369 -20.90 -60.88 -12.93
C ALA A 369 -22.18 -61.01 -13.77
N ALA A 370 -22.74 -59.90 -14.27
CA ALA A 370 -23.94 -59.92 -15.10
C ALA A 370 -23.72 -60.69 -16.42
N VAL A 371 -22.58 -60.51 -17.08
CA VAL A 371 -22.21 -61.24 -18.30
C VAL A 371 -22.06 -62.74 -18.02
N LEU A 372 -21.44 -63.13 -16.90
CA LEU A 372 -21.33 -64.53 -16.49
C LEU A 372 -22.70 -65.18 -16.23
N VAL A 373 -23.59 -64.48 -15.55
CA VAL A 373 -24.97 -64.96 -15.30
C VAL A 373 -25.74 -65.11 -16.61
N ALA A 374 -25.66 -64.11 -17.51
CA ALA A 374 -26.32 -64.17 -18.81
C ALA A 374 -25.77 -65.33 -19.67
N GLY A 375 -24.45 -65.52 -19.69
CA GLY A 375 -23.79 -66.61 -20.40
C GLY A 375 -24.16 -67.99 -19.86
N THR A 376 -24.15 -68.18 -18.54
CA THR A 376 -24.54 -69.46 -17.91
C THR A 376 -26.03 -69.76 -18.10
N ALA A 377 -26.91 -68.77 -17.91
CA ALA A 377 -28.35 -68.92 -18.16
C ALA A 377 -28.65 -69.22 -19.64
N GLY A 378 -28.03 -68.48 -20.57
CA GLY A 378 -28.17 -68.70 -22.00
C GLY A 378 -27.71 -70.10 -22.42
N THR A 379 -26.57 -70.55 -21.89
CA THR A 379 -26.04 -71.91 -22.13
C THR A 379 -26.99 -72.97 -21.58
N ALA A 380 -27.52 -72.78 -20.38
CA ALA A 380 -28.47 -73.71 -19.77
C ALA A 380 -29.78 -73.82 -20.58
N VAL A 381 -30.31 -72.71 -21.08
CA VAL A 381 -31.48 -72.69 -21.97
C VAL A 381 -31.17 -73.40 -23.30
N ALA A 382 -30.03 -73.10 -23.93
CA ALA A 382 -29.61 -73.74 -25.17
C ALA A 382 -29.45 -75.26 -25.01
N VAL A 383 -28.84 -75.72 -23.91
CA VAL A 383 -28.70 -77.16 -23.58
C VAL A 383 -30.06 -77.81 -23.35
N ARG A 384 -30.98 -77.13 -22.63
CA ARG A 384 -32.34 -77.63 -22.39
C ARG A 384 -33.10 -77.81 -23.71
N ASP A 385 -33.05 -76.81 -24.58
CA ASP A 385 -33.74 -76.84 -25.88
C ASP A 385 -33.13 -77.89 -26.82
N ALA A 386 -31.80 -78.02 -26.87
CA ALA A 386 -31.13 -79.08 -27.61
C ALA A 386 -31.53 -80.49 -27.12
N ARG A 387 -31.65 -80.68 -25.80
CA ARG A 387 -32.12 -81.94 -25.21
C ARG A 387 -33.60 -82.22 -25.53
N ARG A 388 -34.46 -81.20 -25.58
CA ARG A 388 -35.86 -81.34 -26.00
C ARG A 388 -35.97 -81.74 -27.47
N ARG A 389 -35.20 -81.11 -28.36
CA ARG A 389 -35.19 -81.46 -29.80
C ARG A 389 -34.65 -82.86 -30.11
N ARG A 390 -33.84 -83.46 -29.23
CA ARG A 390 -33.37 -84.86 -29.36
C ARG A 390 -34.36 -85.90 -28.81
N ARG A 391 -35.40 -85.47 -28.10
CA ARG A 391 -36.42 -86.34 -27.48
C ARG A 391 -37.78 -86.28 -28.18
N ALA A 392 -37.96 -85.35 -29.11
CA ALA A 392 -39.01 -85.34 -30.12
C ALA A 392 -38.42 -85.92 -31.40
#